data_AF-A0A7C1ZID0-F1
#
_entry.id   AF-A0A7C1ZID0-F1
#
_cell.length_a   1.000
_cell.length_b   1.000
_cell.length_c   1.000
_cell.angle_alpha   90.00
_cell.angle_beta   90.00
_cell.angle_gamma   90.00
#
_symmetry.space_group_name_H-M   'P 1'
#
loop_
_entity.id
_entity.type
_entity.pdbx_description
1 polymer ?
#
loop_
_entity_poly.entity_id
_entity_poly.type
_entity_poly.pdbx_seq_one_letter_code
_entity_poly.pdbx_strand_id
1 'polypeptide(L)'
;MIRFINLTGQILIDDPIVHFAWYDTIISQFMEFDDSQDWNTWKEFETDLLQHCHNHNMSSEVTARCLLRFRNLYPPTVLFMEGYKEPEELKNYPTNSVPSSKE
;
A
#
# COMPACT_ATOMS: atom_id res chain seq x y z
N MET A 1 2.39 3.64 19.88
CA MET A 1 3.21 4.16 18.78
C MET A 1 2.65 3.56 17.50
N ILE A 2 2.38 4.39 16.51
CA ILE A 2 1.77 3.94 15.25
C ILE A 2 2.86 3.30 14.38
N ARG A 3 2.57 2.13 13.83
CA ARG A 3 3.42 1.41 12.88
C ARG A 3 2.67 1.16 11.58
N PHE A 4 3.38 1.32 10.47
CA PHE A 4 2.93 0.86 9.17
C PHE A 4 3.07 -0.65 9.07
N ILE A 5 2.04 -1.33 8.56
CA ILE A 5 2.05 -2.77 8.30
C ILE A 5 1.77 -2.99 6.80
N ASN A 6 2.72 -3.56 6.08
CA ASN A 6 2.49 -4.05 4.71
C ASN A 6 1.79 -5.41 4.79
N LEU A 7 0.59 -5.53 4.23
CA LEU A 7 -0.16 -6.79 4.16
C LEU A 7 0.05 -7.52 2.83
N THR A 8 0.58 -6.82 1.82
CA THR A 8 0.89 -7.36 0.49
C THR A 8 1.83 -8.57 0.60
N GLY A 9 1.47 -9.68 -0.04
CA GLY A 9 2.28 -10.91 -0.06
C GLY A 9 2.39 -11.67 1.26
N GLN A 10 1.75 -11.21 2.35
CA GLN A 10 1.75 -11.91 3.64
C GLN A 10 0.51 -12.78 3.84
N ILE A 11 -0.66 -12.34 3.35
CA ILE A 11 -1.94 -13.06 3.46
C ILE A 11 -2.42 -13.53 2.08
N LEU A 12 -2.14 -12.75 1.03
CA LEU A 12 -2.51 -13.03 -0.36
C LEU A 12 -1.22 -13.09 -1.19
N ILE A 13 -0.62 -14.27 -1.29
CA ILE A 13 0.68 -14.47 -1.96
C ILE A 13 0.58 -14.18 -3.47
N ASP A 14 -0.62 -14.25 -4.05
CA ASP A 14 -0.88 -14.12 -5.48
C ASP A 14 -1.65 -12.84 -5.86
N ASP A 15 -1.92 -11.94 -4.91
CA ASP A 15 -2.65 -10.70 -5.22
C ASP A 15 -1.65 -9.56 -5.52
N PRO A 16 -1.64 -9.03 -6.76
CA PRO A 16 -0.78 -7.89 -7.12
C PRO A 16 -1.24 -6.57 -6.48
N ILE A 17 -2.41 -6.56 -5.83
CA ILE A 17 -2.96 -5.37 -5.19
C ILE A 17 -2.25 -5.15 -3.85
N VAL A 18 -1.69 -3.95 -3.70
CA VAL A 18 -1.08 -3.51 -2.44
C VAL A 18 -2.17 -3.45 -1.37
N HIS A 19 -1.94 -4.02 -0.19
CA HIS A 19 -2.78 -3.83 0.99
C HIS A 19 -1.90 -3.40 2.17
N PHE A 20 -2.35 -2.44 2.97
CA PHE A 20 -1.65 -2.02 4.18
C PHE A 20 -2.60 -1.61 5.29
N ALA A 21 -2.10 -1.62 6.52
CA ALA A 21 -2.82 -1.19 7.71
C ALA A 21 -1.93 -0.39 8.67
N TRP A 22 -2.56 0.30 9.61
CA TRP A 22 -1.88 0.99 10.72
C TRP A 22 -2.10 0.24 12.03
N TYR A 23 -1.05 0.04 12.80
CA TYR A 23 -1.12 -0.63 14.10
C TYR A 23 -0.65 0.30 15.23
N ASP A 24 -1.50 0.56 16.22
CA ASP A 24 -1.08 1.28 17.42
C ASP A 24 -0.59 0.32 18.50
N THR A 25 0.72 0.34 18.70
CA THR A 25 1.40 -0.46 19.72
C THR A 25 1.13 -0.02 21.17
N ILE A 26 0.53 1.15 21.42
CA ILE A 26 0.17 1.54 22.80
C ILE A 26 -1.04 0.75 23.28
N ILE A 27 -2.08 0.68 22.44
CA ILE A 27 -3.33 -0.04 22.76
C ILE A 27 -3.36 -1.46 22.19
N SER A 28 -2.34 -1.84 21.41
CA SER A 28 -2.20 -3.16 20.77
C SER A 28 -3.37 -3.50 19.85
N GLN A 29 -3.78 -2.55 19.00
CA GLN A 29 -4.90 -2.71 18.08
C GLN A 29 -4.56 -2.12 16.71
N PHE A 30 -5.16 -2.70 15.67
CA PHE A 30 -5.21 -2.05 14.37
C PHE A 30 -6.09 -0.82 14.47
N MET A 31 -5.68 0.24 13.77
CA MET A 31 -6.49 1.44 13.68
C MET A 31 -7.62 1.19 12.69
N GLU A 32 -8.81 1.64 13.05
CA GLU A 32 -10.02 1.54 12.26
C GLU A 32 -10.58 2.96 12.10
N PHE A 33 -10.88 3.33 10.86
CA PHE A 33 -11.51 4.60 10.51
C PHE A 33 -12.75 4.27 9.69
N ASP A 34 -13.92 4.67 10.19
CA ASP A 34 -15.22 4.47 9.53
C ASP A 34 -15.41 3.06 8.93
N ASP A 35 -15.23 2.03 9.77
CA ASP A 35 -15.32 0.58 9.48
C ASP A 35 -14.25 0.04 8.49
N SER A 36 -13.22 0.84 8.17
CA SER A 36 -12.08 0.44 7.35
C SER A 36 -10.83 0.24 8.20
N GLN A 37 -10.16 -0.91 8.02
CA GLN A 37 -8.97 -1.30 8.78
C GLN A 37 -7.71 -1.40 7.89
N ASP A 38 -7.90 -1.51 6.58
CA ASP A 38 -6.86 -1.60 5.57
C ASP A 38 -7.20 -0.79 4.31
N TRP A 39 -6.16 -0.40 3.57
CA TRP A 39 -6.28 0.42 2.36
C TRP A 39 -5.32 -0.08 1.28
N ASN A 40 -5.67 0.19 0.02
CA ASN A 40 -4.84 -0.18 -1.12
C ASN A 40 -3.94 0.94 -1.60
N THR A 41 -4.34 2.20 -1.35
CA THR A 41 -3.57 3.38 -1.71
C THR A 41 -3.53 4.41 -0.59
N TRP A 42 -2.49 5.25 -0.58
CA TRP A 42 -2.44 6.39 0.32
C TRP A 42 -3.67 7.31 0.19
N LYS A 43 -4.20 7.47 -1.03
CA LYS A 43 -5.34 8.35 -1.31
C LYS A 43 -6.64 7.84 -0.69
N GLU A 44 -6.86 6.53 -0.69
CA GLU A 44 -8.00 5.90 -0.02
C GLU A 44 -7.92 6.13 1.48
N PHE A 45 -6.76 5.83 2.09
CA PHE A 45 -6.51 6.10 3.51
C PHE A 45 -6.72 7.57 3.88
N GLU A 46 -6.19 8.50 3.08
CA GLU A 46 -6.34 9.94 3.31
C GLU A 46 -7.82 10.37 3.27
N THR A 47 -8.59 9.86 2.30
CA THR A 47 -10.02 10.16 2.17
C THR A 47 -10.80 9.67 3.38
N ASP A 48 -10.53 8.45 3.81
CA ASP A 48 -11.17 7.80 4.95
C ASP A 48 -10.84 8.52 6.27
N LEU A 49 -9.56 8.82 6.52
CA LEU A 49 -9.16 9.60 7.69
C LEU A 49 -9.80 11.00 7.71
N LEU A 50 -9.87 11.69 6.57
CA LEU A 50 -10.53 12.99 6.47
C LEU A 50 -12.01 12.90 6.81
N GLN A 51 -12.70 11.87 6.33
CA GLN A 51 -14.10 11.61 6.63
C GLN A 51 -14.31 11.30 8.12
N HIS A 52 -13.47 10.44 8.69
CA HIS A 52 -13.50 10.10 10.10
C HIS A 52 -13.31 11.34 10.99
N CYS A 53 -12.31 12.17 10.67
CA CYS A 53 -12.07 13.43 11.36
C CYS A 53 -13.27 14.40 11.24
N HIS A 54 -13.91 14.46 10.06
CA HIS A 54 -15.12 15.27 9.85
C HIS A 54 -16.29 14.78 10.71
N ASN A 55 -16.56 13.48 10.70
CA ASN A 55 -17.63 12.84 11.48
C ASN A 55 -17.46 13.05 12.99
N HIS A 56 -16.20 13.13 13.46
CA HIS A 56 -15.86 13.36 14.86
C HIS A 56 -15.63 14.84 15.21
N ASN A 57 -15.98 15.78 14.31
CA ASN A 57 -15.83 17.22 14.49
C ASN A 57 -14.42 17.66 14.91
N MET A 58 -13.38 16.99 14.38
CA MET A 58 -12.00 17.40 14.62
C MET A 58 -11.69 18.73 13.91
N SER A 59 -10.83 19.54 14.52
CA SER A 59 -10.39 20.80 13.90
C SER A 59 -9.46 20.53 12.72
N SER A 60 -9.46 21.43 11.74
CA SER A 60 -8.59 21.33 10.55
C SER A 60 -7.10 21.23 10.91
N GLU A 61 -6.66 21.94 11.95
CA GLU A 61 -5.28 21.88 12.44
C GLU A 61 -4.93 20.50 13.03
N VAL A 62 -5.87 19.87 13.75
CA VAL A 62 -5.67 18.52 14.29
C VAL A 62 -5.63 17.51 13.16
N THR A 63 -6.58 17.58 12.23
CA THR A 63 -6.65 16.71 11.05
C THR A 63 -5.36 16.80 10.22
N ALA A 64 -4.86 18.00 9.95
CA ALA A 64 -3.62 18.21 9.19
C ALA A 64 -2.39 17.62 9.90
N ARG A 65 -2.30 17.77 11.23
CA ARG A 65 -1.21 17.17 12.03
C ARG A 65 -1.28 15.64 12.04
N CYS A 66 -2.49 15.08 12.15
CA CYS A 66 -2.70 13.63 12.06
C CYS A 66 -2.24 13.10 10.70
N LEU A 67 -2.71 13.69 9.60
CA LEU A 67 -2.31 13.32 8.24
C LEU A 67 -0.80 13.38 8.05
N LEU A 68 -0.16 14.46 8.50
CA LEU A 68 1.30 14.60 8.39
C LEU A 68 2.03 13.48 9.15
N ARG A 69 1.54 13.10 10.33
CA ARG A 69 2.11 12.00 11.12
C ARG A 69 2.04 10.67 10.37
N PHE A 70 0.88 10.32 9.82
CA PHE A 70 0.75 9.09 9.04
C PHE A 70 1.60 9.11 7.78
N ARG A 71 1.67 10.26 7.09
CA ARG A 71 2.47 10.41 5.88
C ARG A 71 3.95 10.18 6.13
N ASN A 72 4.46 10.69 7.26
CA ASN A 72 5.86 10.48 7.66
C ASN A 72 6.16 9.02 8.04
N LEU A 73 5.14 8.25 8.44
CA LEU A 73 5.25 6.84 8.78
C LEU A 73 4.99 5.92 7.57
N TYR A 74 4.45 6.45 6.47
CA TYR A 74 4.15 5.71 5.25
C TYR A 74 5.44 5.50 4.45
N PRO A 75 5.93 4.25 4.29
CA PRO A 75 7.24 4.03 3.68
C PRO A 75 7.27 4.48 2.22
N PRO A 76 8.32 5.21 1.79
CA PRO A 76 8.46 5.61 0.40
C PRO A 76 8.43 4.43 -0.58
N THR A 77 8.94 3.26 -0.18
CA THR A 77 8.92 2.04 -0.99
C THR A 77 7.53 1.58 -1.38
N VAL A 78 6.51 1.84 -0.54
CA VAL A 78 5.12 1.48 -0.85
C VAL A 78 4.52 2.46 -1.85
N LEU A 79 4.86 3.75 -1.76
CA LEU A 79 4.51 4.74 -2.81
C LEU A 79 5.11 4.35 -4.16
N PHE A 80 6.33 3.79 -4.18
CA PHE A 80 6.93 3.26 -5.40
C PHE A 80 6.19 2.03 -5.93
N MET A 81 5.70 1.15 -5.05
CA MET A 81 4.91 -0.03 -5.43
C MET A 81 3.52 0.32 -5.98
N GLU A 82 2.84 1.33 -5.44
CA GLU A 82 1.53 1.80 -5.95
C GLU A 82 1.59 2.20 -7.46
N GLY A 83 2.74 2.68 -7.93
CA GLY A 83 2.97 3.04 -9.33
C GLY A 83 3.68 1.98 -10.17
N TYR A 84 4.11 0.88 -9.55
CA TYR A 84 4.87 -0.17 -10.24
C TYR A 84 3.91 -1.11 -10.97
N LYS A 85 3.74 -0.91 -12.27
CA LYS A 85 3.30 -1.99 -13.15
C LYS A 85 4.54 -2.80 -13.51
N GLU A 86 4.55 -4.08 -13.14
CA GLU A 86 5.52 -5.01 -13.70
C GLU A 86 5.46 -4.88 -15.22
N PRO A 87 6.59 -4.60 -15.90
CA PRO A 87 6.59 -4.58 -17.36
C PRO A 87 6.10 -5.97 -17.81
N GLU A 88 5.00 -6.02 -18.57
CA GLU A 88 4.60 -7.27 -19.23
C GLU A 88 5.83 -7.80 -19.94
N GLU A 89 6.37 -8.94 -19.48
CA GLU A 89 7.47 -9.60 -20.15
C GLU A 89 7.03 -9.82 -21.60
N LEU A 90 7.58 -9.04 -22.53
CA LEU A 90 7.59 -9.41 -23.93
C LEU A 90 8.37 -10.73 -23.99
N LYS A 91 7.64 -11.85 -23.99
CA LYS A 91 8.12 -13.19 -24.33
C LYS A 91 8.58 -13.21 -25.79
N ASN A 92 9.58 -12.41 -26.14
CA ASN A 92 10.43 -12.64 -27.28
C ASN A 92 11.59 -13.46 -26.77
N TYR A 93 11.34 -14.75 -26.53
CA TYR A 93 12.42 -15.71 -26.59
C TYR A 93 13.04 -15.55 -27.98
N PRO A 94 14.33 -15.19 -28.12
CA PRO A 94 15.01 -15.47 -29.36
C PRO A 94 15.08 -16.99 -29.43
N THR A 95 14.28 -17.60 -30.31
CA THR A 95 14.51 -19.00 -30.69
C THR A 95 15.87 -19.05 -31.36
N ASN A 96 16.91 -19.27 -30.56
CA ASN A 96 18.22 -19.69 -31.00
C ASN A 96 18.05 -21.08 -31.62
N SER A 97 17.59 -21.15 -32.85
CA SER A 97 17.86 -22.30 -33.71
C SER A 97 19.32 -22.22 -34.14
N VAL A 98 20.22 -22.68 -33.27
CA VAL A 98 21.61 -23.00 -33.65
C VAL A 98 21.66 -24.44 -34.21
N PRO A 99 22.72 -24.84 -34.94
CA PRO A 99 22.65 -25.36 -36.29
C PRO A 99 22.73 -26.89 -36.33
N SER A 100 22.35 -27.54 -37.43
CA SER A 100 22.74 -28.95 -37.63
C SER A 100 23.00 -29.23 -39.11
N SER A 101 24.29 -29.34 -39.42
CA SER A 101 24.81 -29.96 -40.64
C SER A 101 24.47 -31.45 -40.72
N LYS A 102 24.36 -31.96 -41.95
CA LYS A 102 24.42 -33.34 -42.50
C LYS A 102 23.42 -33.41 -43.66
N GLU A 103 23.70 -33.85 -44.87
CA GLU A 103 24.85 -34.44 -45.57
C GLU A 103 24.70 -34.05 -47.05
#